data_AF-A0A1G1VR36-F1
#
_entry.id   AF-A0A1G1VR36-F1
#
_cell.length_a   1.000
_cell.length_b   1.000
_cell.length_c   1.000
_cell.angle_alpha   90.00
_cell.angle_beta   90.00
_cell.angle_gamma   90.00
#
_symmetry.space_group_name_H-M   'P 1'
#
loop_
_entity.id
_entity.type
_entity.pdbx_description
1 polymer ?
#
loop_
_entity_poly.entity_id
_entity_poly.type
_entity_poly.pdbx_seq_one_letter_code
_entity_poly.pdbx_strand_id
1 'polypeptide(L)'
;MSKQYKNKKYLKQKYEELGSTRKVGKFFGVSNGTICYWMSKYRIPRIPRLDLQDNNSGKGRRGEIYIVDHPYFRGKIIDLGLIDDKSKRDLIWDSNSIDVKTSHYRRPIFRTKVKRHRCIFYICLYYDYKVSEFVPVEVWITPARIASHENIAPGFKKKSKFDKYRLSNLRGKAFSTDEEKKYNQEFEKRYQKLIDKKKAQRTRKSKEVSQ
;
A
#
# COMPACT_ATOMS: atom_id res chain seq x y z
N MET A 1 17.39 2.02 -32.72
CA MET A 1 18.21 2.77 -31.72
C MET A 1 17.61 2.61 -30.33
N SER A 2 18.39 2.13 -29.36
CA SER A 2 17.99 2.09 -27.94
C SER A 2 17.80 3.52 -27.44
N LYS A 3 16.58 3.89 -27.04
CA LYS A 3 16.34 5.17 -26.37
C LYS A 3 16.91 5.05 -24.96
N GLN A 4 18.14 5.51 -24.74
CA GLN A 4 18.73 5.45 -23.42
C GLN A 4 17.96 6.30 -22.42
N TYR A 5 17.84 5.77 -21.21
CA TYR A 5 17.40 6.52 -20.04
C TYR A 5 18.32 7.73 -19.83
N LYS A 6 17.74 8.93 -19.69
CA LYS A 6 18.49 10.16 -19.47
C LYS A 6 18.66 10.49 -17.97
N ASN A 7 17.56 10.55 -17.22
CA ASN A 7 17.55 10.94 -15.81
C ASN A 7 16.24 10.56 -15.07
N LYS A 8 16.23 10.74 -13.74
CA LYS A 8 15.11 10.37 -12.84
C LYS A 8 13.79 11.03 -13.27
N LYS A 9 13.83 12.33 -13.61
CA LYS A 9 12.66 13.11 -14.02
C LYS A 9 12.03 12.52 -15.28
N TYR A 10 12.85 12.15 -16.27
CA TYR A 10 12.36 11.59 -17.54
C TYR A 10 11.73 10.21 -17.38
N LEU A 11 12.31 9.33 -16.56
CA LEU A 11 11.72 8.02 -16.26
C LEU A 11 10.37 8.16 -15.54
N LYS A 12 10.29 9.07 -14.56
CA LYS A 12 9.04 9.34 -13.83
C LYS A 12 7.95 9.82 -14.80
N GLN A 13 8.24 10.83 -15.62
CA GLN A 13 7.30 11.36 -16.60
C GLN A 13 6.80 10.28 -17.57
N LYS A 14 7.71 9.48 -18.15
CA LYS A 14 7.32 8.42 -19.09
C LYS A 14 6.51 7.32 -18.42
N TYR A 15 6.80 7.04 -17.16
CA TYR A 15 6.02 6.08 -16.40
C TYR A 15 4.62 6.61 -16.04
N GLU A 16 4.48 7.91 -15.73
CA GLU A 16 3.20 8.60 -15.56
C GLU A 16 2.35 8.60 -16.83
N GLU A 17 2.97 8.91 -17.97
CA GLU A 17 2.32 8.88 -19.29
C GLU A 17 1.85 7.47 -19.68
N LEU A 18 2.69 6.46 -19.49
CA LEU A 18 2.41 5.10 -19.97
C LEU A 18 1.65 4.23 -18.95
N GLY A 19 1.68 4.57 -17.65
CA GLY A 19 0.96 3.88 -16.57
C GLY A 19 1.41 2.43 -16.30
N SER A 20 2.55 2.00 -16.84
CA SER A 20 2.98 0.61 -16.81
C SER A 20 4.48 0.46 -17.07
N THR A 21 5.19 -0.23 -16.18
CA THR A 21 6.61 -0.55 -16.35
C THR A 21 6.87 -1.41 -17.60
N ARG A 22 5.92 -2.27 -17.98
CA ARG A 22 6.01 -3.06 -19.23
C ARG A 22 5.92 -2.17 -20.47
N LYS A 23 5.04 -1.15 -20.47
CA LYS A 23 4.93 -0.20 -21.60
C LYS A 23 6.17 0.69 -21.66
N VAL A 24 6.66 1.15 -20.51
CA VAL A 24 7.92 1.90 -20.39
C VAL A 24 9.11 1.08 -20.90
N GLY A 25 9.18 -0.21 -20.55
CA GLY A 25 10.24 -1.12 -21.05
C GLY A 25 10.21 -1.23 -22.57
N LYS A 26 9.02 -1.44 -23.16
CA LYS A 26 8.85 -1.42 -24.63
C LYS A 26 9.30 -0.08 -25.24
N PHE A 27 8.96 1.06 -24.61
CA PHE A 27 9.33 2.39 -25.08
C PHE A 27 10.85 2.61 -25.10
N PHE A 28 11.55 2.14 -24.09
CA PHE A 28 13.02 2.26 -23.98
C PHE A 28 13.78 1.10 -24.64
N GLY A 29 13.10 0.05 -25.09
CA GLY A 29 13.75 -1.15 -25.63
C GLY A 29 14.48 -1.99 -24.58
N VAL A 30 14.00 -2.01 -23.33
CA VAL A 30 14.59 -2.77 -22.22
C VAL A 30 13.56 -3.67 -21.52
N SER A 31 14.05 -4.65 -20.75
CA SER A 31 13.18 -5.55 -19.99
C SER A 31 12.37 -4.82 -18.90
N ASN A 32 11.21 -5.37 -18.54
CA ASN A 32 10.41 -4.86 -17.42
C ASN A 32 11.22 -4.84 -16.10
N GLY A 33 12.06 -5.85 -15.87
CA GLY A 33 12.93 -5.93 -14.70
C GLY A 33 13.90 -4.75 -14.62
N THR A 34 14.46 -4.32 -15.76
CA THR A 34 15.36 -3.15 -15.84
C THR A 34 14.64 -1.87 -15.43
N ILE A 35 13.41 -1.65 -15.91
CA ILE A 35 12.60 -0.49 -15.49
C ILE A 35 12.29 -0.54 -13.99
N CYS A 36 11.94 -1.71 -13.46
CA CYS A 36 11.68 -1.90 -12.04
C CYS A 36 12.91 -1.57 -11.20
N TYR A 37 14.09 -2.03 -11.64
CA TYR A 37 15.37 -1.71 -11.02
C TYR A 37 15.64 -0.20 -11.01
N TRP A 38 15.49 0.49 -12.16
CA TRP A 38 15.68 1.95 -12.21
C TRP A 38 14.70 2.70 -11.30
N MET A 39 13.41 2.34 -11.31
CA MET A 39 12.42 2.97 -10.45
C MET A 39 12.75 2.78 -8.97
N SER A 40 13.17 1.57 -8.57
CA SER A 40 13.62 1.27 -7.21
C SER A 40 14.85 2.10 -6.83
N LYS A 41 15.87 2.13 -7.70
CA LYS A 41 17.09 2.94 -7.53
C LYS A 41 16.78 4.42 -7.32
N TYR A 42 15.81 4.97 -8.04
CA TYR A 42 15.42 6.38 -7.94
C TYR A 42 14.30 6.68 -6.95
N ARG A 43 13.81 5.66 -6.23
CA ARG A 43 12.64 5.75 -5.34
C ARG A 43 11.46 6.42 -6.05
N ILE A 44 11.23 6.05 -7.31
CA ILE A 44 10.03 6.46 -8.04
C ILE A 44 8.96 5.47 -7.59
N PRO A 45 7.96 5.90 -6.80
CA PRO A 45 6.89 5.00 -6.42
C PRO A 45 6.23 4.53 -7.70
N ARG A 46 5.91 3.24 -7.78
CA ARG A 46 4.97 2.81 -8.82
C ARG A 46 3.69 3.59 -8.57
N ILE A 47 3.21 4.22 -9.63
CA ILE A 47 1.87 4.78 -9.69
C ILE A 47 1.07 3.60 -9.25
N PRO A 48 0.37 3.70 -8.11
CA PRO A 48 -0.50 2.65 -7.75
C PRO A 48 -1.38 2.52 -8.98
N ARG A 49 -1.26 1.37 -9.66
CA ARG A 49 -2.39 0.94 -10.41
C ARG A 49 -3.40 0.83 -9.28
N LEU A 50 -4.20 1.87 -9.14
CA LEU A 50 -5.38 1.88 -8.30
C LEU A 50 -6.40 1.04 -9.04
N ASP A 51 -5.98 -0.01 -9.74
CA ASP A 51 -6.75 -1.23 -9.79
C ASP A 51 -6.75 -1.78 -8.36
N LEU A 52 -7.45 -1.04 -7.50
CA LEU A 52 -8.54 -1.49 -6.66
C LEU A 52 -9.47 -2.40 -7.48
N GLN A 53 -8.93 -3.41 -8.16
CA GLN A 53 -9.62 -4.66 -8.27
C GLN A 53 -9.93 -5.03 -6.83
N ASP A 54 -11.13 -5.53 -6.60
CA ASP A 54 -11.51 -6.11 -5.32
C ASP A 54 -10.76 -7.43 -5.11
N ASN A 55 -9.45 -7.38 -5.29
CA ASN A 55 -8.49 -8.46 -5.17
C ASN A 55 -7.50 -8.12 -4.06
N ASN A 56 -6.68 -9.11 -3.70
CA ASN A 56 -5.82 -9.03 -2.55
C ASN A 56 -4.69 -8.01 -2.71
N SER A 57 -4.10 -7.91 -3.91
CA SER A 57 -2.99 -6.99 -4.18
C SER A 57 -3.42 -5.53 -4.14
N GLY A 58 -4.61 -5.21 -4.67
CA GLY A 58 -5.17 -3.85 -4.60
C GLY A 58 -5.45 -3.41 -3.16
N LYS A 59 -5.98 -4.32 -2.33
CA LYS A 59 -6.21 -4.07 -0.89
C LYS A 59 -4.90 -3.83 -0.14
N GLY A 60 -3.89 -4.67 -0.37
CA GLY A 60 -2.56 -4.51 0.23
C GLY A 60 -1.93 -3.16 -0.13
N ARG A 61 -1.91 -2.81 -1.42
CA ARG A 61 -1.36 -1.54 -1.90
C ARG A 61 -2.09 -0.32 -1.35
N ARG A 62 -3.42 -0.39 -1.20
CA ARG A 62 -4.19 0.67 -0.54
C ARG A 62 -3.75 0.84 0.91
N GLY A 63 -3.52 -0.25 1.62
CA GLY A 63 -3.00 -0.22 2.99
C GLY A 63 -1.61 0.44 3.06
N GLU A 64 -0.71 0.11 2.15
CA GLU A 64 0.62 0.74 2.08
C GLU A 64 0.51 2.26 1.91
N ILE A 65 -0.31 2.73 0.96
CA ILE A 65 -0.48 4.18 0.72
C ILE A 65 -1.13 4.85 1.92
N TYR A 66 -2.09 4.18 2.57
CA TYR A 66 -2.67 4.66 3.81
C TYR A 66 -1.59 4.89 4.87
N ILE A 67 -0.66 3.96 5.03
CA ILE A 67 0.43 4.09 6.01
C ILE A 67 1.42 5.18 5.64
N VAL A 68 1.81 5.30 4.37
CA VAL A 68 2.82 6.28 3.92
C VAL A 68 2.41 7.73 4.23
N ASP A 69 1.13 8.07 3.97
CA ASP A 69 0.63 9.44 4.13
C ASP A 69 0.07 9.73 5.55
N HIS A 70 -0.12 8.70 6.37
CA HIS A 70 -0.75 8.83 7.69
C HIS A 70 0.10 9.69 8.64
N PRO A 71 -0.51 10.59 9.45
CA PRO A 71 0.17 11.53 10.34
C PRO A 71 1.35 10.96 11.14
N TYR A 72 1.13 9.82 11.80
CA TYR A 72 2.16 9.15 12.58
C TYR A 72 3.43 8.76 11.79
N PHE A 73 3.26 8.38 10.52
CA PHE A 73 4.26 7.74 9.67
C PHE A 73 4.86 8.69 8.63
N ARG A 74 4.18 9.80 8.35
CA ARG A 74 4.57 10.77 7.32
C ARG A 74 6.03 11.21 7.53
N GLY A 75 6.83 11.09 6.47
CA GLY A 75 8.25 11.43 6.48
C GLY A 75 9.18 10.36 7.08
N LYS A 76 8.64 9.32 7.74
CA LYS A 76 9.41 8.21 8.34
C LYS A 76 9.42 6.96 7.46
N ILE A 77 8.39 6.82 6.61
CA ILE A 77 8.21 5.68 5.72
C ILE A 77 8.70 6.00 4.31
N ILE A 78 9.51 5.10 3.76
CA ILE A 78 9.87 5.10 2.35
C ILE A 78 9.01 4.06 1.63
N ASP A 79 8.12 4.55 0.77
CA ASP A 79 7.39 3.72 -0.18
C ASP A 79 8.33 3.21 -1.27
N LEU A 80 8.50 1.88 -1.34
CA LEU A 80 9.29 1.25 -2.39
C LEU A 80 8.51 1.14 -3.70
N GLY A 81 7.18 1.28 -3.65
CA GLY A 81 6.30 1.16 -4.80
C GLY A 81 6.36 -0.21 -5.46
N LEU A 82 6.76 -1.27 -4.77
CA LEU A 82 6.93 -2.57 -5.39
C LEU A 82 5.61 -3.36 -5.35
N ILE A 83 4.81 -3.26 -6.42
CA ILE A 83 3.69 -4.18 -6.67
C ILE A 83 4.27 -5.46 -7.30
N ASP A 84 5.05 -6.21 -6.55
CA ASP A 84 5.46 -7.55 -6.97
C ASP A 84 5.50 -8.43 -5.72
N ASP A 85 4.75 -9.54 -5.75
CA ASP A 85 4.77 -10.58 -4.70
C ASP A 85 6.18 -11.16 -4.48
N LYS A 86 7.11 -10.91 -5.42
CA LYS A 86 8.53 -11.25 -5.28
C LYS A 86 9.32 -10.28 -4.40
N SER A 87 8.79 -9.08 -4.16
CA SER A 87 9.42 -8.16 -3.21
C SER A 87 9.35 -8.78 -1.82
N LYS A 88 10.49 -8.78 -1.12
CA LYS A 88 10.60 -9.43 0.20
C LYS A 88 10.03 -8.57 1.33
N ARG A 89 9.55 -7.36 1.02
CA ARG A 89 9.16 -6.29 1.95
C ARG A 89 8.33 -5.24 1.23
N ASP A 90 7.39 -4.64 1.96
CA ASP A 90 6.45 -3.66 1.39
C ASP A 90 6.99 -2.23 1.52
N LEU A 91 7.51 -1.86 2.70
CA LEU A 91 8.00 -0.50 2.99
C LEU A 91 9.31 -0.54 3.79
N ILE A 92 9.96 0.63 3.93
CA ILE A 92 11.09 0.83 4.84
C ILE A 92 10.72 1.90 5.88
N TRP A 93 10.99 1.62 7.15
CA TRP A 93 10.84 2.55 8.27
C TRP A 93 12.14 2.60 9.08
N ASP A 94 12.77 3.77 9.16
CA ASP A 94 14.02 3.98 9.92
C ASP A 94 15.10 2.94 9.54
N SER A 95 15.33 2.76 8.24
CA SER A 95 16.22 1.75 7.65
C SER A 95 15.82 0.28 7.84
N ASN A 96 14.72 0.01 8.52
CA ASN A 96 14.22 -1.33 8.77
C ASN A 96 13.14 -1.74 7.76
N SER A 97 13.14 -3.02 7.38
CA SER A 97 12.11 -3.56 6.50
C SER A 97 10.82 -3.80 7.28
N ILE A 98 9.69 -3.36 6.73
CA ILE A 98 8.36 -3.58 7.29
C ILE A 98 7.43 -4.22 6.25
N ASP A 99 6.49 -5.03 6.75
CA ASP A 99 5.44 -5.63 5.94
C ASP A 99 4.10 -5.03 6.31
N VAL A 100 3.28 -4.72 5.32
CA VAL A 100 1.91 -4.25 5.49
C VAL A 100 0.97 -5.43 5.26
N LYS A 101 0.07 -5.67 6.21
CA LYS A 101 -0.96 -6.71 6.10
C LYS A 101 -2.34 -6.09 6.25
N THR A 102 -3.25 -6.44 5.36
CA THR A 102 -4.64 -5.99 5.41
C THR A 102 -5.55 -7.18 5.71
N SER A 103 -6.60 -6.98 6.50
CA SER A 103 -7.58 -8.05 6.77
C SER A 103 -8.39 -8.38 5.50
N HIS A 104 -8.59 -9.67 5.23
CA HIS A 104 -9.37 -10.12 4.07
C HIS A 104 -10.88 -10.28 4.33
N TYR A 105 -11.33 -10.21 5.60
CA TYR A 105 -12.69 -10.54 6.01
C TYR A 105 -13.12 -9.71 7.24
N ARG A 106 -14.35 -9.90 7.72
CA ARG A 106 -14.90 -9.36 9.00
C ARG A 106 -14.11 -9.76 10.26
N ARG A 107 -12.95 -10.40 10.11
CA ARG A 107 -12.08 -10.84 11.20
C ARG A 107 -10.67 -10.28 10.99
N PRO A 108 -9.96 -9.85 12.05
CA PRO A 108 -8.66 -9.20 12.00
C PRO A 108 -7.57 -10.27 11.94
N ILE A 109 -7.67 -11.19 10.99
CA ILE A 109 -6.69 -12.26 10.83
C ILE A 109 -5.82 -11.89 9.63
N PHE A 110 -4.53 -11.74 9.88
CA PHE A 110 -3.53 -11.34 8.91
C PHE A 110 -2.63 -12.53 8.62
N ARG A 111 -2.61 -13.00 7.38
CA ARG A 111 -1.78 -14.14 6.97
C ARG A 111 -0.33 -13.69 6.76
N THR A 112 0.64 -14.42 7.30
CA THR A 112 2.06 -14.11 7.13
C THR A 112 2.77 -15.00 6.13
N LYS A 113 2.26 -16.21 5.81
CA LYS A 113 2.76 -17.15 4.77
C LYS A 113 4.29 -17.23 4.63
N VAL A 114 5.07 -17.11 5.73
CA VAL A 114 6.54 -17.16 5.66
C VAL A 114 7.11 -18.11 6.70
N LYS A 115 8.10 -18.92 6.30
CA LYS A 115 8.86 -19.79 7.22
C LYS A 115 9.72 -18.97 8.21
N ARG A 116 10.10 -17.75 7.85
CA ARG A 116 10.88 -16.81 8.65
C ARG A 116 10.43 -15.38 8.36
N HIS A 117 10.26 -14.58 9.39
CA HIS A 117 9.98 -13.15 9.24
C HIS A 117 11.18 -12.44 8.59
N ARG A 118 10.90 -11.61 7.57
CA ARG A 118 11.91 -10.81 6.85
C ARG A 118 11.80 -9.31 7.13
N CYS A 119 10.91 -8.96 8.06
CA CYS A 119 10.63 -7.62 8.49
C CYS A 119 10.82 -7.54 10.02
N ILE A 120 11.01 -6.33 10.53
CA ILE A 120 11.06 -6.09 11.98
C ILE A 120 9.67 -5.84 12.53
N PHE A 121 8.80 -5.22 11.72
CA PHE A 121 7.42 -4.93 12.08
C PHE A 121 6.47 -5.38 10.98
N TYR A 122 5.31 -5.86 11.42
CA TYR A 122 4.10 -5.95 10.64
C TYR A 122 3.21 -4.77 10.97
N ILE A 123 2.80 -4.01 9.96
CA ILE A 123 1.74 -3.02 10.10
C ILE A 123 0.44 -3.69 9.64
N CYS A 124 -0.43 -3.99 10.59
CA CYS A 124 -1.68 -4.72 10.35
C CYS A 124 -2.85 -3.73 10.31
N LEU A 125 -3.56 -3.66 9.19
CA LEU A 125 -4.71 -2.76 8.97
C LEU A 125 -6.01 -3.55 8.96
N TYR A 126 -6.84 -3.35 9.99
CA TYR A 126 -8.17 -3.96 10.04
C TYR A 126 -9.20 -3.07 9.37
N TYR A 127 -9.90 -3.63 8.38
CA TYR A 127 -11.02 -3.00 7.71
C TYR A 127 -12.32 -3.64 8.17
N ASP A 128 -13.24 -2.83 8.69
CA ASP A 128 -14.65 -3.19 8.77
C ASP A 128 -15.38 -2.51 7.61
N TYR A 129 -15.69 -3.30 6.59
CA TYR A 129 -16.37 -2.83 5.37
C TYR A 129 -17.78 -2.27 5.62
N LYS A 130 -18.36 -2.48 6.81
CA LYS A 130 -19.60 -1.82 7.21
C LYS A 130 -19.38 -0.37 7.66
N VAL A 131 -18.16 -0.04 8.10
CA VAL A 131 -17.79 1.28 8.61
C VAL A 131 -17.14 2.11 7.50
N SER A 132 -16.09 1.58 6.87
CA SER A 132 -15.46 2.19 5.71
C SER A 132 -14.79 1.13 4.86
N GLU A 133 -14.92 1.26 3.54
CA GLU A 133 -14.21 0.41 2.61
C GLU A 133 -12.73 0.81 2.50
N PHE A 134 -12.39 2.08 2.74
CA PHE A 134 -11.10 2.68 2.38
C PHE A 134 -10.19 2.97 3.56
N VAL A 135 -10.77 3.25 4.71
CA VAL A 135 -10.05 3.61 5.93
C VAL A 135 -10.08 2.43 6.90
N PRO A 136 -8.92 1.98 7.42
CA PRO A 136 -8.91 0.96 8.45
C PRO A 136 -9.57 1.49 9.74
N VAL A 137 -10.32 0.64 10.42
CA VAL A 137 -10.91 0.96 11.73
C VAL A 137 -9.85 0.97 12.82
N GLU A 138 -8.82 0.15 12.66
CA GLU A 138 -7.69 0.07 13.60
C GLU A 138 -6.42 -0.39 12.88
N VAL A 139 -5.28 0.07 13.40
CA VAL A 139 -3.95 -0.26 12.90
C VAL A 139 -3.08 -0.77 14.05
N TRP A 140 -2.34 -1.85 13.84
CA TRP A 140 -1.35 -2.35 14.80
C TRP A 140 0.06 -2.29 14.21
N ILE A 141 1.02 -1.85 15.02
CA ILE A 141 2.46 -1.90 14.71
C ILE A 141 3.07 -3.08 15.47
N THR A 142 2.93 -4.27 14.91
CA THR A 142 3.26 -5.53 15.58
C THR A 142 4.72 -5.92 15.35
N PRO A 143 5.56 -6.07 16.39
CA PRO A 143 6.91 -6.60 16.22
C PRO A 143 6.88 -8.02 15.65
N ALA A 144 7.68 -8.28 14.62
CA ALA A 144 7.73 -9.59 13.98
C ALA A 144 8.14 -10.70 14.96
N ARG A 145 9.00 -10.40 15.94
CA ARG A 145 9.43 -11.36 16.98
C ARG A 145 8.30 -11.94 17.84
N ILE A 146 7.13 -11.30 17.89
CA ILE A 146 5.96 -11.79 18.64
C ILE A 146 4.81 -12.25 17.75
N ALA A 147 4.96 -12.08 16.43
CA ALA A 147 4.01 -12.54 15.43
C ALA A 147 4.12 -14.06 15.27
N SER A 148 3.02 -14.73 14.96
CA SER A 148 3.07 -16.12 14.52
C SER A 148 3.54 -16.18 13.06
N HIS A 149 4.22 -17.26 12.70
CA HIS A 149 4.68 -17.51 11.34
C HIS A 149 3.53 -17.80 10.37
N GLU A 150 2.39 -18.27 10.88
CA GLU A 150 1.22 -18.62 10.07
C GLU A 150 0.25 -17.45 9.92
N ASN A 151 -0.20 -16.91 11.06
CA ASN A 151 -1.24 -15.89 11.12
C ASN A 151 -1.02 -14.95 12.30
N ILE A 152 -1.03 -13.64 12.05
CA ILE A 152 -1.14 -12.63 13.10
C ILE A 152 -2.63 -12.40 13.31
N ALA A 153 -3.13 -12.81 14.46
CA ALA A 153 -4.48 -12.50 14.91
C ALA A 153 -4.35 -11.58 16.13
N PRO A 154 -4.18 -10.25 15.95
CA PRO A 154 -4.30 -9.34 17.06
C PRO A 154 -5.70 -9.52 17.64
N GLY A 155 -5.78 -10.20 18.79
CA GLY A 155 -7.06 -10.39 19.46
C GLY A 155 -7.67 -9.03 19.74
N PHE A 156 -8.91 -8.80 19.27
CA PHE A 156 -9.65 -7.57 19.55
C PHE A 156 -9.96 -7.37 21.03
N LYS A 157 -9.92 -8.45 21.81
CA LYS A 157 -10.18 -8.39 23.24
C LYS A 157 -9.18 -7.40 23.85
N LYS A 158 -9.71 -6.36 24.50
CA LYS A 158 -8.94 -5.53 25.43
C LYS A 158 -8.12 -6.47 26.31
N LYS A 159 -6.84 -6.13 26.56
CA LYS A 159 -5.86 -6.99 27.28
C LYS A 159 -5.23 -8.12 26.45
N SER A 160 -5.41 -8.19 25.13
CA SER A 160 -4.56 -9.09 24.32
C SER A 160 -3.11 -8.61 24.34
N LYS A 161 -2.14 -9.53 24.12
CA LYS A 161 -0.72 -9.15 24.01
C LYS A 161 -0.42 -8.13 22.91
N PHE A 162 -1.36 -7.96 21.96
CA PHE A 162 -1.24 -7.02 20.85
C PHE A 162 -1.85 -5.64 21.14
N ASP A 163 -2.65 -5.52 22.20
CA ASP A 163 -3.42 -4.31 22.52
C ASP A 163 -2.52 -3.08 22.68
N LYS A 164 -1.33 -3.27 23.29
CA LYS A 164 -0.34 -2.21 23.47
C LYS A 164 0.28 -1.69 22.16
N TYR A 165 0.15 -2.43 21.05
CA TYR A 165 0.69 -2.05 19.75
C TYR A 165 -0.34 -1.39 18.83
N ARG A 166 -1.55 -1.08 19.33
CA ARG A 166 -2.52 -0.28 18.58
C ARG A 166 -1.95 1.12 18.33
N LEU A 167 -2.10 1.59 17.10
CA LEU A 167 -1.76 2.96 16.72
C LEU A 167 -2.60 3.97 17.48
N SER A 168 -3.85 3.62 17.81
CA SER A 168 -4.75 4.44 18.61
C SER A 168 -4.21 4.80 20.00
N ASN A 169 -3.32 3.99 20.59
CA ASN A 169 -2.65 4.30 21.86
C ASN A 169 -1.63 5.45 21.77
N LEU A 170 -1.26 5.84 20.55
CA LEU A 170 -0.30 6.93 20.28
C LEU A 170 -0.99 8.26 19.96
N ARG A 171 -2.33 8.28 19.86
CA ARG A 171 -3.12 9.50 19.72
C ARG A 171 -2.88 10.45 20.90
N GLY A 172 -2.75 11.74 20.61
CA GLY A 172 -2.43 12.78 21.60
C GLY A 172 -0.97 12.79 22.06
N LYS A 173 -0.17 11.79 21.67
CA LYS A 173 1.27 11.72 21.99
C LYS A 173 2.14 11.95 20.76
N ALA A 174 1.87 11.20 19.70
CA ALA A 174 2.68 11.22 18.48
C ALA A 174 1.98 11.92 17.29
N PHE A 175 0.66 12.06 17.36
CA PHE A 175 -0.19 12.78 16.40
C PHE A 175 -1.53 13.11 17.06
N SER A 176 -2.23 14.13 16.56
CA SER A 176 -3.53 14.52 17.13
C SER A 176 -4.67 13.70 16.52
N THR A 177 -5.74 13.52 17.29
CA THR A 177 -6.97 12.85 16.81
C THR A 177 -7.59 13.60 15.64
N ASP A 178 -7.53 14.93 15.63
CA ASP A 178 -8.11 15.74 14.57
C ASP A 178 -7.32 15.67 13.27
N GLU A 179 -5.99 15.57 13.35
CA GLU A 179 -5.13 15.35 12.19
C GLU A 179 -5.43 13.99 11.53
N GLU A 180 -5.59 12.94 12.33
CA GLU A 180 -5.97 11.60 11.83
C GLU A 180 -7.37 11.60 11.22
N LYS A 181 -8.36 12.23 11.86
CA LYS A 181 -9.72 12.36 11.31
C LYS A 181 -9.72 13.08 9.97
N LYS A 182 -9.03 14.23 9.88
CA LYS A 182 -8.90 15.00 8.65
C LYS A 182 -8.23 14.15 7.55
N TYR A 183 -7.14 13.48 7.89
CA TYR A 183 -6.45 12.58 6.99
C TYR A 183 -7.36 11.46 6.47
N ASN A 184 -8.10 10.79 7.35
CA ASN A 184 -9.01 9.71 6.98
C ASN A 184 -10.11 10.19 6.01
N GLN A 185 -10.70 11.37 6.27
CA GLN A 185 -11.71 11.97 5.38
C GLN A 185 -11.13 12.32 4.00
N GLU A 186 -9.94 12.91 3.96
CA GLU A 186 -9.26 13.25 2.69
C GLU A 186 -8.88 12.00 1.91
N PHE A 187 -8.38 10.98 2.61
CA PHE A 187 -8.03 9.69 2.03
C PHE A 187 -9.25 9.02 1.40
N GLU A 188 -10.37 8.94 2.13
CA GLU A 188 -11.63 8.37 1.64
C GLU A 188 -12.15 9.11 0.41
N LYS A 189 -12.23 10.44 0.46
CA LYS A 189 -12.63 11.28 -0.70
C LYS A 189 -11.75 11.06 -1.92
N ARG A 190 -10.42 10.99 -1.72
CA ARG A 190 -9.44 10.74 -2.81
C ARG A 190 -9.72 9.39 -3.48
N TYR A 191 -9.93 8.33 -2.70
CA TYR A 191 -10.15 6.99 -3.22
C TYR A 191 -11.52 6.78 -3.85
N GLN A 192 -12.57 7.39 -3.28
CA GLN A 192 -13.91 7.33 -3.85
C GLN A 192 -13.93 7.95 -5.26
N LYS A 193 -13.35 9.14 -5.44
CA LYS A 193 -13.23 9.79 -6.76
C LYS A 193 -12.54 8.91 -7.80
N LEU A 194 -11.52 8.15 -7.38
CA LEU A 194 -10.78 7.25 -8.27
C LEU A 194 -11.64 6.07 -8.73
N ILE A 195 -12.47 5.53 -7.83
CA ILE A 195 -13.43 4.46 -8.15
C ILE A 195 -14.50 4.98 -9.12
N ASP A 196 -15.06 6.15 -8.85
CA ASP A 196 -16.12 6.74 -9.68
C ASP A 196 -15.62 7.03 -11.09
N LYS A 197 -14.42 7.61 -11.22
CA LYS A 197 -13.75 7.82 -12.51
C LYS A 197 -13.59 6.52 -13.29
N LYS A 198 -13.24 5.42 -12.62
CA LYS A 198 -13.08 4.11 -13.27
C LYS A 198 -14.40 3.48 -13.67
N LYS A 199 -15.44 3.58 -12.83
CA LYS A 199 -16.79 3.13 -13.18
C LYS A 199 -17.25 3.84 -14.45
N ALA A 200 -17.09 5.17 -14.52
CA ALA A 200 -17.40 5.96 -15.71
C ALA A 200 -16.62 5.50 -16.96
N GLN A 201 -15.32 5.24 -16.83
CA GLN A 201 -14.50 4.72 -17.95
C GLN A 201 -14.97 3.34 -18.45
N ARG A 202 -15.34 2.44 -17.54
CA ARG A 202 -15.88 1.11 -17.90
C ARG A 202 -17.20 1.23 -18.65
N THR A 203 -18.11 2.08 -18.16
CA THR A 203 -19.41 2.33 -18.79
C THR A 203 -19.28 2.93 -20.19
N ARG A 204 -18.28 3.79 -20.44
CA ARG A 204 -18.00 4.32 -21.79
C ARG A 204 -17.49 3.24 -22.73
N LYS A 205 -16.49 2.47 -22.29
CA LYS A 205 -15.91 1.39 -23.08
C LYS A 205 -16.94 0.30 -23.43
N SER A 206 -17.86 -0.03 -22.51
CA SER A 206 -18.93 -0.99 -22.82
C SER A 206 -19.89 -0.48 -23.87
N LYS A 207 -20.18 0.83 -23.92
CA LYS A 207 -21.02 1.44 -24.95
C LYS A 207 -20.35 1.45 -26.31
N GLU A 208 -19.05 1.74 -26.38
CA GLU A 208 -18.26 1.74 -27.63
C GLU A 208 -18.14 0.35 -28.27
N VAL A 209 -18.14 -0.73 -27.47
CA VAL A 209 -18.06 -2.11 -27.99
C VAL A 209 -19.41 -2.64 -28.47
N SER A 210 -20.52 -2.03 -28.06
CA SER A 210 -21.88 -2.41 -28.47
C SER A 210 -22.38 -1.65 -29.70
N GLN A 211 -21.56 -0.76 -30.26
CA GLN A 211 -21.80 -0.03 -31.52
C GLN A 211 -20.96 -0.65 -32.63
#